data_AF-U2GDI3-F1
#
_entry.id   AF-U2GDI3-F1
#
_cell.length_a   1.000
_cell.length_b   1.000
_cell.length_c   1.000
_cell.angle_alpha   90.00
_cell.angle_beta   90.00
_cell.angle_gamma   90.00
#
_symmetry.space_group_name_H-M   'P 1'
#
loop_
_entity.id
_entity.type
_entity.pdbx_description
1 polymer ?
#
loop_
_entity_poly.entity_id
_entity_poly.type
_entity_poly.pdbx_seq_one_letter_code
_entity_poly.pdbx_strand_id
1 'polypeptide(L)'
;MADMEFSSRREALKFGAKAAILALGGGFIWSLSAKASPLVLLRPPGAKAEKQFLKSCIRCGLCVEACPFDTLKLATLEDGISVGTPYFEPRKIPCHMCEHIPCVPACPTGALDANLVSTAGKLDINKAKMGVAVVDMKNCVAYWGIQCDACYRSCPLIDKALYLEYRRNERTQKHAFLLPVVDSDICTGCGVCERACITEKAAITVLNREVVLGKVGDNYVKGWVKEDERRVDDADSKIKLDIKKATDYLNGGEL
;
A
#
# COMPACT_ATOMS: atom_id res chain seq x y z
N MET A 1 37.46 21.52 -14.29
CA MET A 1 36.80 22.81 -14.00
C MET A 1 36.96 23.61 -15.28
N ALA A 2 35.92 23.72 -16.09
CA ALA A 2 36.05 24.30 -17.43
C ALA A 2 36.05 25.83 -17.32
N ASP A 3 37.13 26.47 -17.75
CA ASP A 3 37.26 27.92 -17.79
C ASP A 3 36.33 28.48 -18.88
N MET A 4 35.31 29.23 -18.47
CA MET A 4 34.39 29.91 -19.38
C MET A 4 34.94 31.30 -19.72
N GLU A 5 35.64 31.41 -20.84
CA GLU A 5 35.98 32.72 -21.43
C GLU A 5 34.74 33.34 -22.09
N PHE A 6 34.32 34.50 -21.60
CA PHE A 6 33.21 35.27 -22.17
C PHE A 6 33.75 36.39 -23.07
N SER A 7 33.40 36.37 -24.36
CA SER A 7 33.91 37.32 -25.34
C SER A 7 33.30 38.72 -25.22
N SER A 8 32.17 38.90 -24.52
CA SER A 8 31.46 40.18 -24.42
C SER A 8 30.62 40.32 -23.14
N ARG A 9 30.49 41.55 -22.58
CA ARG A 9 29.58 41.87 -21.46
C ARG A 9 28.12 41.43 -21.72
N ARG A 10 27.69 41.46 -22.99
CA ARG A 10 26.35 41.03 -23.40
C ARG A 10 26.17 39.52 -23.28
N GLU A 11 27.23 38.74 -23.49
CA GLU A 11 27.20 37.27 -23.36
C GLU A 11 27.18 36.84 -21.90
N ALA A 12 27.95 37.50 -21.04
CA ALA A 12 27.92 37.27 -19.60
C ALA A 12 26.51 37.54 -19.02
N LEU A 13 25.85 38.64 -19.43
CA LEU A 13 24.47 38.96 -19.03
C LEU A 13 23.45 37.93 -19.52
N LYS A 14 23.58 37.47 -20.78
CA LYS A 14 22.73 36.41 -21.34
C LYS A 14 22.93 35.08 -20.63
N PHE A 15 24.17 34.75 -20.28
CA PHE A 15 24.49 33.52 -19.54
C PHE A 15 23.95 33.59 -18.10
N GLY A 16 24.15 34.70 -17.39
CA GLY A 16 23.61 34.91 -16.06
C GLY A 16 22.08 34.83 -16.03
N ALA A 17 21.39 35.44 -17.00
CA ALA A 17 19.94 35.34 -17.12
C ALA A 17 19.47 33.91 -17.40
N LYS A 18 20.14 33.17 -18.29
CA LYS A 18 19.83 31.76 -18.56
C LYS A 18 20.06 30.87 -17.33
N ALA A 19 21.16 31.09 -16.60
CA ALA A 19 21.47 30.36 -15.37
C ALA A 19 20.43 30.65 -14.28
N ALA A 20 20.01 31.91 -14.12
CA ALA A 20 18.95 32.29 -13.18
C ALA A 20 17.60 31.64 -13.53
N ILE A 21 17.21 31.63 -14.80
CA ILE A 21 15.97 30.97 -15.25
C ILE A 21 16.04 29.46 -15.01
N LEU A 22 17.18 28.82 -15.30
CA LEU A 22 17.38 27.40 -15.01
C LEU A 22 17.37 27.10 -13.51
N ALA A 23 17.96 27.96 -12.69
CA ALA A 23 17.96 27.79 -11.23
C ALA A 23 16.56 27.98 -10.63
N LEU A 24 15.81 28.99 -11.10
CA LEU A 24 14.43 29.22 -10.67
C LEU A 24 13.48 28.12 -11.15
N GLY A 25 13.61 27.70 -12.41
CA GLY A 25 12.83 26.59 -12.97
C GLY A 25 13.14 25.26 -12.30
N GLY A 26 14.43 24.98 -12.07
CA GLY A 26 14.89 23.79 -11.34
C GLY A 26 14.43 23.79 -9.88
N GLY A 27 14.53 24.94 -9.20
CA GLY A 27 14.05 25.11 -7.82
C GLY A 27 12.54 24.89 -7.71
N PHE A 28 11.76 25.41 -8.67
CA PHE A 28 10.31 25.22 -8.72
C PHE A 28 9.95 23.74 -8.93
N ILE A 29 10.55 23.06 -9.92
CA ILE A 29 10.31 21.63 -10.18
C ILE A 29 10.69 20.77 -8.97
N TRP A 30 11.84 21.06 -8.33
CA TRP A 30 12.29 20.33 -7.14
C TRP A 30 11.32 20.52 -5.96
N SER A 31 10.81 21.74 -5.76
CA SER A 31 9.85 22.03 -4.68
C SER A 31 8.53 21.25 -4.81
N LEU A 32 8.06 21.01 -6.04
CA LEU A 32 6.87 20.20 -6.30
C LEU A 32 7.13 18.72 -5.98
N SER A 33 8.29 18.19 -6.36
CA SER A 33 8.65 16.80 -6.07
C SER A 33 8.82 16.52 -4.57
N ALA A 34 9.19 17.51 -3.76
CA ALA A 34 9.45 17.32 -2.32
C ALA A 34 8.17 17.15 -1.48
N LYS A 35 6.99 17.53 -1.99
CA LYS A 35 5.71 17.45 -1.25
C LYS A 35 4.95 16.13 -1.46
N ALA A 36 5.40 15.31 -2.41
CA ALA A 36 4.78 14.04 -2.77
C ALA A 36 4.84 13.02 -1.62
N SER A 37 3.69 12.48 -1.21
CA SER A 37 3.59 11.33 -0.28
C SER A 37 2.85 10.16 -0.95
N PRO A 38 3.49 9.44 -1.89
CA PRO A 38 2.82 8.46 -2.75
C PRO A 38 2.30 7.22 -1.99
N LEU A 39 2.77 6.97 -0.76
CA LEU A 39 2.50 5.74 -0.01
C LEU A 39 1.06 5.63 0.53
N VAL A 40 0.31 6.74 0.58
CA VAL A 40 -1.06 6.79 1.13
C VAL A 40 -2.11 6.76 0.02
N LEU A 41 -1.70 6.88 -1.24
CA LEU A 41 -2.62 6.96 -2.38
C LEU A 41 -2.94 5.56 -2.89
N LEU A 42 -4.20 5.15 -2.73
CA LEU A 42 -4.65 3.82 -3.10
C LEU A 42 -5.33 3.83 -4.48
N ARG A 43 -5.20 2.71 -5.19
CA ARG A 43 -5.84 2.51 -6.48
C ARG A 43 -7.29 2.03 -6.32
N PRO A 44 -8.19 2.34 -7.27
CA PRO A 44 -9.57 1.85 -7.25
C PRO A 44 -9.66 0.30 -7.19
N PRO A 45 -10.84 -0.26 -6.85
CA PRO A 45 -11.03 -1.70 -6.86
C PRO A 45 -10.80 -2.27 -8.26
N GLY A 46 -10.25 -3.48 -8.33
CA GLY A 46 -9.93 -4.15 -9.60
C GLY A 46 -8.67 -3.64 -10.29
N ALA A 47 -7.93 -2.69 -9.71
CA ALA A 47 -6.66 -2.26 -10.29
C ALA A 47 -5.67 -3.43 -10.39
N LYS A 48 -5.07 -3.59 -11.57
CA LYS A 48 -3.93 -4.49 -11.77
C LYS A 48 -2.74 -4.04 -10.91
N ALA A 49 -1.72 -4.91 -10.81
CA ALA A 49 -0.45 -4.55 -10.18
C ALA A 49 0.09 -3.24 -10.78
N GLU A 50 0.69 -2.37 -9.96
CA GLU A 50 0.96 -0.96 -10.30
C GLU A 50 1.63 -0.80 -11.67
N LYS A 51 2.65 -1.61 -11.98
CA LYS A 51 3.35 -1.57 -13.27
C LYS A 51 2.46 -1.89 -14.47
N GLN A 52 1.53 -2.84 -14.33
CA GLN A 52 0.59 -3.21 -15.39
C GLN A 52 -0.55 -2.21 -15.51
N PHE A 53 -1.02 -1.70 -14.37
CA PHE A 53 -2.01 -0.65 -14.31
C PHE A 53 -1.55 0.60 -15.06
N LEU A 54 -0.34 1.09 -14.78
CA LEU A 54 0.23 2.27 -15.44
C LEU A 54 0.40 2.10 -16.96
N LYS A 55 0.65 0.88 -17.43
CA LYS A 55 0.74 0.57 -18.87
C LYS A 55 -0.62 0.54 -19.57
N SER A 56 -1.67 0.13 -18.85
CA SER A 56 -3.00 -0.09 -19.42
C SER A 56 -3.91 1.14 -19.27
N CYS A 57 -3.65 1.99 -18.28
CA CYS A 57 -4.47 3.16 -17.99
C CYS A 57 -4.20 4.29 -19.00
N ILE A 58 -5.22 4.62 -19.80
CA ILE A 58 -5.19 5.73 -20.76
C ILE A 58 -5.60 7.08 -20.16
N ARG A 59 -5.78 7.15 -18.83
CA ARG A 59 -6.09 8.39 -18.09
C ARG A 59 -7.38 9.09 -18.54
N CYS A 60 -8.39 8.32 -18.95
CA CYS A 60 -9.64 8.86 -19.48
C CYS A 60 -10.59 9.44 -18.43
N GLY A 61 -10.42 9.13 -17.14
CA GLY A 61 -11.28 9.64 -16.07
C GLY A 61 -12.66 8.97 -15.92
N LEU A 62 -13.06 8.06 -16.81
CA LEU A 62 -14.39 7.41 -16.75
C LEU A 62 -14.68 6.69 -15.43
N CYS A 63 -13.66 6.09 -14.82
CA CYS A 63 -13.80 5.46 -13.50
C CYS A 63 -14.10 6.46 -12.38
N VAL A 64 -13.60 7.70 -12.49
CA VAL A 64 -13.86 8.79 -11.53
C VAL A 64 -15.30 9.27 -11.66
N GLU A 65 -15.74 9.51 -12.90
CA GLU A 65 -17.13 9.92 -13.18
C GLU A 65 -18.16 8.85 -12.77
N ALA A 66 -17.83 7.57 -12.96
CA ALA A 66 -18.68 6.45 -12.56
C ALA A 66 -18.74 6.24 -11.03
N CYS A 67 -17.91 6.92 -10.23
CA CYS A 67 -17.89 6.76 -8.78
C CYS A 67 -18.99 7.62 -8.14
N PRO A 68 -20.03 7.03 -7.51
CA PRO A 68 -21.17 7.79 -6.99
C PRO A 68 -20.86 8.58 -5.70
N PHE A 69 -19.69 8.37 -5.08
CA PHE A 69 -19.32 8.95 -3.79
C PHE A 69 -18.16 9.94 -3.87
N ASP A 70 -17.71 10.31 -5.09
CA ASP A 70 -16.54 11.18 -5.31
C ASP A 70 -15.27 10.71 -4.57
N THR A 71 -15.17 9.40 -4.32
CA THR A 71 -14.01 8.77 -3.68
C THR A 71 -12.77 8.92 -4.55
N LEU A 72 -12.92 8.71 -5.86
CA LEU A 72 -11.81 8.68 -6.80
C LEU A 72 -11.48 10.08 -7.31
N LYS A 73 -10.19 10.37 -7.46
CA LYS A 73 -9.66 11.60 -8.03
C LYS A 73 -8.56 11.30 -9.04
N LEU A 74 -8.35 12.19 -9.99
CA LEU A 74 -7.24 12.11 -10.92
C LEU A 74 -6.00 12.74 -10.31
N ALA A 75 -4.89 12.02 -10.35
CA ALA A 75 -3.61 12.49 -9.85
C ALA A 75 -3.14 13.74 -10.59
N THR A 76 -2.72 14.74 -9.83
CA THR A 76 -2.01 15.93 -10.28
C THR A 76 -0.50 15.74 -10.13
N LEU A 77 0.30 16.73 -10.55
CA LEU A 77 1.76 16.68 -10.36
C LEU A 77 2.15 16.71 -8.87
N GLU A 78 1.30 17.27 -7.99
CA GLU A 78 1.61 17.43 -6.57
C GLU A 78 1.43 16.13 -5.77
N ASP A 79 0.63 15.20 -6.28
CA ASP A 79 0.28 13.95 -5.58
C ASP A 79 1.43 12.93 -5.54
N GLY A 80 2.47 13.11 -6.36
CA GLY A 80 3.63 12.23 -6.35
C GLY A 80 3.43 10.84 -6.99
N ILE A 81 2.25 10.60 -7.55
CA ILE A 81 1.93 9.41 -8.33
C ILE A 81 1.79 9.80 -9.81
N SER A 82 1.64 8.80 -10.68
CA SER A 82 1.53 9.04 -12.12
C SER A 82 0.37 9.98 -12.45
N VAL A 83 0.66 11.15 -13.03
CA VAL A 83 -0.34 12.19 -13.37
C VAL A 83 -1.46 11.63 -14.23
N GLY A 84 -2.70 12.02 -13.94
CA GLY A 84 -3.91 11.59 -14.64
C GLY A 84 -4.35 10.17 -14.34
N THR A 85 -3.72 9.48 -13.37
CA THR A 85 -4.19 8.16 -12.93
C THR A 85 -5.16 8.29 -11.75
N PRO A 86 -6.21 7.45 -11.66
CA PRO A 86 -7.17 7.50 -10.58
C PRO A 86 -6.55 6.99 -9.26
N TYR A 87 -6.89 7.65 -8.16
CA TYR A 87 -6.51 7.27 -6.81
C TYR A 87 -7.58 7.72 -5.81
N PHE A 88 -7.50 7.28 -4.56
CA PHE A 88 -8.26 7.83 -3.46
C PHE A 88 -7.45 7.92 -2.17
N GLU A 89 -7.93 8.77 -1.26
CA GLU A 89 -7.34 9.00 0.06
C GLU A 89 -8.32 8.52 1.14
N PRO A 90 -8.07 7.35 1.76
CA PRO A 90 -8.92 6.76 2.80
C PRO A 90 -9.40 7.73 3.88
N ARG A 91 -8.49 8.56 4.42
CA ARG A 91 -8.77 9.51 5.49
C ARG A 91 -9.76 10.61 5.10
N LYS A 92 -9.82 10.99 3.82
CA LYS A 92 -10.73 12.02 3.30
C LYS A 92 -12.07 11.40 2.91
N ILE A 93 -12.06 10.57 1.88
CA ILE A 93 -13.25 9.89 1.35
C ILE A 93 -12.84 8.44 1.04
N PRO A 94 -13.27 7.46 1.86
CA PRO A 94 -12.94 6.06 1.63
C PRO A 94 -13.76 5.45 0.48
N CYS A 95 -13.42 4.24 0.09
CA CYS A 95 -14.25 3.44 -0.81
C CYS A 95 -15.44 2.85 -0.04
N HIS A 96 -16.65 3.13 -0.49
CA HIS A 96 -17.90 2.65 0.11
C HIS A 96 -18.30 1.23 -0.33
N MET A 97 -17.43 0.50 -1.02
CA MET A 97 -17.65 -0.90 -1.44
C MET A 97 -18.99 -1.15 -2.15
N CYS A 98 -19.24 -0.41 -3.24
CA CYS A 98 -20.46 -0.54 -4.03
C CYS A 98 -20.63 -1.97 -4.60
N GLU A 99 -21.84 -2.54 -4.48
CA GLU A 99 -22.15 -3.91 -4.91
C GLU A 99 -21.84 -4.17 -6.40
N HIS A 100 -22.20 -3.23 -7.27
CA HIS A 100 -21.98 -3.34 -8.72
C HIS A 100 -20.65 -2.76 -9.22
N ILE A 101 -19.83 -2.21 -8.30
CA ILE A 101 -18.48 -1.68 -8.59
C ILE A 101 -18.43 -0.84 -9.89
N PRO A 102 -19.23 0.24 -10.04
CA PRO A 102 -19.44 0.92 -11.33
C PRO A 102 -18.15 1.46 -11.97
N CYS A 103 -17.12 1.76 -11.17
CA CYS A 103 -15.82 2.20 -11.66
C CYS A 103 -15.07 1.15 -12.49
N VAL A 104 -15.29 -0.16 -12.26
CA VAL A 104 -14.57 -1.25 -12.96
C VAL A 104 -15.12 -1.47 -14.37
N PRO A 105 -16.44 -1.69 -14.60
CA PRO A 105 -17.00 -1.82 -15.94
C PRO A 105 -16.82 -0.56 -16.80
N ALA A 106 -16.72 0.61 -16.17
CA ALA A 106 -16.47 1.88 -16.87
C ALA A 106 -15.05 1.97 -17.47
N CYS A 107 -14.12 1.05 -17.14
CA CYS A 107 -12.76 1.08 -17.65
C CYS A 107 -12.67 0.41 -19.04
N PRO A 108 -12.44 1.17 -20.13
CA PRO A 108 -12.45 0.60 -21.49
C PRO A 108 -11.20 -0.24 -21.80
N THR A 109 -10.09 0.00 -21.10
CA THR A 109 -8.81 -0.67 -21.38
C THR A 109 -8.53 -1.87 -20.50
N GLY A 110 -9.40 -2.17 -19.53
CA GLY A 110 -9.15 -3.22 -18.54
C GLY A 110 -7.95 -2.93 -17.64
N ALA A 111 -7.62 -1.65 -17.40
CA ALA A 111 -6.69 -1.26 -16.34
C ALA A 111 -7.26 -1.59 -14.96
N LEU A 112 -8.57 -1.44 -14.82
CA LEU A 112 -9.38 -2.04 -13.76
C LEU A 112 -9.99 -3.33 -14.33
N ASP A 113 -9.56 -4.48 -13.81
CA ASP A 113 -9.93 -5.80 -14.31
C ASP A 113 -11.12 -6.35 -13.51
N ALA A 114 -12.23 -6.61 -14.21
CA ALA A 114 -13.42 -7.21 -13.61
C ALA A 114 -13.14 -8.61 -13.03
N ASN A 115 -12.20 -9.37 -13.61
CA ASN A 115 -11.88 -10.72 -13.14
C ASN A 115 -11.25 -10.72 -11.74
N LEU A 116 -10.51 -9.65 -11.38
CA LEU A 116 -9.90 -9.51 -10.05
C LEU A 116 -10.94 -9.25 -8.95
N VAL A 117 -12.13 -8.79 -9.34
CA VAL A 117 -13.26 -8.47 -8.44
C VAL A 117 -14.50 -9.28 -8.78
N SER A 118 -14.33 -10.49 -9.31
CA SER A 118 -15.45 -11.38 -9.63
C SER A 118 -15.32 -12.73 -8.94
N THR A 119 -16.46 -13.26 -8.50
CA THR A 119 -16.62 -14.62 -7.98
C THR A 119 -17.67 -15.34 -8.81
N ALA A 120 -17.33 -16.49 -9.41
CA ALA A 120 -18.23 -17.29 -10.24
C ALA A 120 -18.94 -16.49 -11.37
N GLY A 121 -18.22 -15.58 -12.01
CA GLY A 121 -18.74 -14.77 -13.12
C GLY A 121 -19.63 -13.57 -12.72
N LYS A 122 -19.77 -13.29 -11.42
CA LYS A 122 -20.47 -12.11 -10.89
C LYS A 122 -19.49 -11.20 -10.15
N LEU A 123 -19.70 -9.89 -10.24
CA LEU A 123 -18.91 -8.91 -9.49
C LEU A 123 -19.10 -9.12 -7.98
N ASP A 124 -17.99 -9.16 -7.26
CA ASP A 124 -17.90 -9.34 -5.81
C ASP A 124 -16.84 -8.38 -5.26
N ILE A 125 -17.32 -7.28 -4.66
CA ILE A 125 -16.48 -6.22 -4.12
C ILE A 125 -15.59 -6.69 -2.96
N ASN A 126 -15.94 -7.80 -2.30
CA ASN A 126 -15.18 -8.34 -1.19
C ASN A 126 -13.86 -8.98 -1.64
N LYS A 127 -13.68 -9.21 -2.94
CA LYS A 127 -12.43 -9.68 -3.55
C LYS A 127 -11.46 -8.55 -3.89
N ALA A 128 -11.89 -7.29 -3.82
CA ALA A 128 -11.03 -6.16 -4.14
C ALA A 128 -9.80 -6.11 -3.23
N LYS A 129 -8.63 -5.78 -3.82
CA LYS A 129 -7.35 -5.68 -3.12
C LYS A 129 -6.72 -4.31 -3.37
N MET A 130 -7.35 -3.26 -2.85
CA MET A 130 -6.90 -1.86 -3.00
C MET A 130 -5.73 -1.53 -2.08
N GLY A 131 -5.71 -2.13 -0.88
CA GLY A 131 -4.71 -1.89 0.15
C GLY A 131 -4.86 -2.87 1.32
N VAL A 132 -4.15 -2.60 2.41
CA VAL A 132 -4.25 -3.34 3.67
C VAL A 132 -4.17 -2.35 4.83
N ALA A 133 -5.06 -2.50 5.81
CA ALA A 133 -5.07 -1.68 7.02
C ALA A 133 -3.98 -2.14 8.01
N VAL A 134 -3.27 -1.19 8.59
CA VAL A 134 -2.21 -1.42 9.59
C VAL A 134 -2.49 -0.57 10.81
N VAL A 135 -2.44 -1.19 11.99
CA VAL A 135 -2.69 -0.53 13.28
C VAL A 135 -1.37 -0.11 13.92
N ASP A 136 -1.26 1.16 14.28
CA ASP A 136 -0.25 1.69 15.19
C ASP A 136 -0.67 1.40 16.63
N MET A 137 -0.09 0.32 17.17
CA MET A 137 -0.36 -0.15 18.53
C MET A 137 0.04 0.86 19.62
N LYS A 138 0.97 1.79 19.36
CA LYS A 138 1.42 2.76 20.36
C LYS A 138 0.49 3.95 20.49
N ASN A 139 -0.16 4.36 19.39
CA ASN A 139 -1.04 5.53 19.35
C ASN A 139 -2.53 5.17 19.28
N CYS A 140 -2.87 3.88 19.19
CA CYS A 140 -4.25 3.44 19.25
C CYS A 140 -4.78 3.49 20.70
N VAL A 141 -5.84 4.27 20.93
CA VAL A 141 -6.48 4.40 22.24
C VAL A 141 -7.02 3.07 22.80
N ALA A 142 -7.34 2.10 21.93
CA ALA A 142 -7.75 0.77 22.35
C ALA A 142 -6.62 0.01 23.06
N TYR A 143 -5.37 0.20 22.61
CA TYR A 143 -4.18 -0.34 23.27
C TYR A 143 -3.85 0.39 24.58
N TRP A 144 -4.36 1.62 24.77
CA TRP A 144 -4.26 2.34 26.06
C TRP A 144 -5.31 1.88 27.08
N GLY A 145 -6.25 1.00 26.68
CA GLY A 145 -7.29 0.47 27.56
C GLY A 145 -8.62 1.19 27.50
N ILE A 146 -8.80 2.11 26.55
CA ILE A 146 -10.10 2.71 26.26
C ILE A 146 -10.89 1.71 25.43
N GLN A 147 -12.18 1.51 25.73
CA GLN A 147 -13.07 0.61 24.96
C GLN A 147 -13.52 1.26 23.65
N CYS A 148 -12.56 1.51 22.76
CA CYS A 148 -12.80 2.05 21.43
C CYS A 148 -12.90 0.92 20.41
N ASP A 149 -14.01 0.86 19.67
CA ASP A 149 -14.26 -0.12 18.62
C ASP A 149 -14.74 0.55 17.30
N ALA A 150 -14.45 1.85 17.14
CA ALA A 150 -14.92 2.65 16.00
C ALA A 150 -14.46 2.08 14.65
N CYS A 151 -13.20 1.65 14.54
CA CYS A 151 -12.68 1.03 13.33
C CYS A 151 -13.34 -0.34 13.05
N TYR A 152 -13.58 -1.12 14.10
CA TYR A 152 -14.23 -2.43 14.02
C TYR A 152 -15.68 -2.32 13.53
N ARG A 153 -16.49 -1.47 14.18
CA ARG A 153 -17.91 -1.26 13.83
C ARG A 153 -18.12 -0.63 12.45
N SER A 154 -17.13 0.12 11.95
CA SER A 154 -17.20 0.75 10.63
C SER A 154 -16.73 -0.17 9.49
N CYS A 155 -16.12 -1.32 9.80
CA CYS A 155 -15.65 -2.25 8.78
C CYS A 155 -16.83 -2.93 8.09
N PRO A 156 -16.95 -2.87 6.74
CA PRO A 156 -17.97 -3.62 6.01
C PRO A 156 -17.82 -5.15 6.11
N LEU A 157 -16.62 -5.62 6.46
CA LEU A 157 -16.26 -7.03 6.62
C LEU A 157 -15.91 -7.35 8.08
N ILE A 158 -16.81 -6.97 8.98
CA ILE A 158 -16.70 -7.21 10.42
C ILE A 158 -16.49 -8.71 10.72
N ASP A 159 -15.65 -9.00 11.71
CA ASP A 159 -15.25 -10.36 12.13
C ASP A 159 -14.57 -11.21 11.05
N LYS A 160 -14.28 -10.63 9.88
CA LYS A 160 -13.56 -11.28 8.78
C LYS A 160 -12.26 -10.55 8.48
N ALA A 161 -12.36 -9.30 8.01
CA ALA A 161 -11.19 -8.48 7.70
C ALA A 161 -10.62 -7.76 8.93
N LEU A 162 -11.49 -7.43 9.89
CA LEU A 162 -11.14 -6.73 11.11
C LEU A 162 -11.95 -7.33 12.26
N TYR A 163 -11.26 -7.84 13.27
CA TYR A 163 -11.85 -8.45 14.46
C TYR A 163 -11.20 -7.88 15.73
N LEU A 164 -11.84 -8.13 16.88
CA LEU A 164 -11.34 -7.70 18.17
C LEU A 164 -10.72 -8.87 18.92
N GLU A 165 -9.46 -8.73 19.30
CA GLU A 165 -8.79 -9.61 20.25
C GLU A 165 -9.02 -9.09 21.67
N TYR A 166 -9.69 -9.88 22.50
CA TYR A 166 -9.94 -9.54 23.90
C TYR A 166 -8.74 -9.95 24.75
N ARG A 167 -8.05 -8.95 25.31
CA ARG A 167 -6.95 -9.20 26.27
C ARG A 167 -7.31 -8.67 27.64
N ARG A 168 -7.00 -9.44 28.69
CA ARG A 168 -7.24 -9.00 30.07
C ARG A 168 -6.28 -7.85 30.42
N ASN A 169 -6.79 -6.79 31.02
CA ASN A 169 -5.94 -5.70 31.50
C ASN A 169 -5.25 -6.12 32.80
N GLU A 170 -3.93 -6.35 32.73
CA GLU A 170 -3.16 -6.82 33.88
C GLU A 170 -3.14 -5.80 35.04
N ARG A 171 -3.16 -4.50 34.74
CA ARG A 171 -3.12 -3.43 35.73
C ARG A 171 -4.41 -3.31 36.54
N THR A 172 -5.57 -3.47 35.89
CA THR A 172 -6.87 -3.24 36.56
C THR A 172 -7.64 -4.52 36.86
N GLN A 173 -7.28 -5.65 36.24
CA GLN A 173 -7.89 -6.99 36.38
C GLN A 173 -9.41 -7.09 36.15
N LYS A 174 -10.08 -5.97 35.89
CA LYS A 174 -11.55 -5.82 35.72
C LYS A 174 -11.97 -5.46 34.30
N HIS A 175 -11.12 -4.76 33.54
CA HIS A 175 -11.42 -4.36 32.16
C HIS A 175 -10.66 -5.22 31.15
N ALA A 176 -11.25 -5.46 29.98
CA ALA A 176 -10.58 -6.06 28.84
C ALA A 176 -10.19 -4.99 27.82
N PHE A 177 -9.01 -5.14 27.23
CA PHE A 177 -8.62 -4.45 26.02
C PHE A 177 -9.41 -5.00 24.83
N LEU A 178 -9.84 -4.12 23.94
CA LEU A 178 -10.51 -4.44 22.68
C LEU A 178 -9.54 -4.19 21.53
N LEU A 179 -8.58 -5.09 21.32
CA LEU A 179 -7.48 -4.83 20.40
C LEU A 179 -7.92 -5.12 18.95
N PRO A 180 -7.92 -4.13 18.04
CA PRO A 180 -8.26 -4.37 16.65
C PRO A 180 -7.16 -5.16 15.94
N VAL A 181 -7.52 -6.28 15.32
CA VAL A 181 -6.61 -7.11 14.52
C VAL A 181 -7.13 -7.20 13.09
N VAL A 182 -6.27 -6.86 12.14
CA VAL A 182 -6.59 -6.87 10.70
C VAL A 182 -6.11 -8.19 10.09
N ASP A 183 -6.99 -8.89 9.38
CA ASP A 183 -6.62 -9.99 8.51
C ASP A 183 -6.24 -9.44 7.12
N SER A 184 -4.96 -9.57 6.76
CA SER A 184 -4.43 -9.05 5.49
C SER A 184 -4.94 -9.78 4.24
N ASP A 185 -5.39 -11.03 4.36
CA ASP A 185 -5.87 -11.83 3.23
C ASP A 185 -7.30 -11.45 2.85
N ILE A 186 -8.09 -11.04 3.84
CA ILE A 186 -9.49 -10.62 3.66
C ILE A 186 -9.63 -9.10 3.51
N CYS A 187 -8.75 -8.31 4.15
CA CYS A 187 -8.82 -6.85 4.08
C CYS A 187 -8.74 -6.34 2.64
N THR A 188 -9.80 -5.65 2.21
CA THR A 188 -9.90 -5.08 0.86
C THR A 188 -9.15 -3.77 0.70
N GLY A 189 -8.84 -3.10 1.82
CA GLY A 189 -8.23 -1.77 1.84
C GLY A 189 -9.19 -0.64 1.48
N CYS A 190 -10.48 -0.77 1.80
CA CYS A 190 -11.49 0.26 1.48
C CYS A 190 -11.30 1.59 2.22
N GLY A 191 -10.60 1.61 3.35
CA GLY A 191 -10.26 2.85 4.06
C GLY A 191 -11.30 3.36 5.05
N VAL A 192 -12.48 2.73 5.16
CA VAL A 192 -13.55 3.19 6.06
C VAL A 192 -13.08 3.21 7.53
N CYS A 193 -12.26 2.24 7.93
CA CYS A 193 -11.69 2.17 9.27
C CYS A 193 -10.71 3.32 9.59
N GLU A 194 -9.94 3.80 8.59
CA GLU A 194 -9.03 4.94 8.73
C GLU A 194 -9.80 6.25 8.87
N ARG A 195 -10.89 6.41 8.11
CA ARG A 195 -11.81 7.54 8.24
C ARG A 195 -12.50 7.57 9.61
N ALA A 196 -12.91 6.40 10.11
CA ALA A 196 -13.61 6.27 11.39
C ALA A 196 -12.70 6.45 12.62
N CYS A 197 -11.38 6.43 12.44
CA CYS A 197 -10.45 6.54 13.55
C CYS A 197 -10.54 7.92 14.23
N ILE A 198 -10.80 7.93 15.53
CA ILE A 198 -11.03 9.15 16.33
C ILE A 198 -9.77 9.94 16.67
N THR A 199 -8.59 9.37 16.45
CA THR A 199 -7.32 10.06 16.75
C THR A 199 -7.06 11.15 15.72
N GLU A 200 -6.30 12.19 16.10
CA GLU A 200 -5.98 13.33 15.23
C GLU A 200 -5.32 12.85 13.91
N LYS A 201 -4.21 12.15 14.03
CA LYS A 201 -3.65 11.30 12.97
C LYS A 201 -4.14 9.87 13.20
N ALA A 202 -4.72 9.25 12.16
CA ALA A 202 -5.31 7.93 12.28
C ALA A 202 -4.27 6.91 12.80
N ALA A 203 -4.63 6.20 13.89
CA ALA A 203 -3.84 5.10 14.43
C ALA A 203 -4.07 3.80 13.65
N ILE A 204 -4.96 3.79 12.66
CA ILE A 204 -5.13 2.71 11.69
C ILE A 204 -5.09 3.33 10.30
N THR A 205 -4.13 2.91 9.47
CA THR A 205 -3.86 3.49 8.16
C THR A 205 -3.88 2.40 7.11
N VAL A 206 -4.48 2.67 5.96
CA VAL A 206 -4.47 1.75 4.83
C VAL A 206 -3.34 2.10 3.88
N LEU A 207 -2.52 1.10 3.58
CA LEU A 207 -1.34 1.24 2.75
C LEU A 207 -1.38 0.24 1.59
N ASN A 208 -0.54 0.46 0.59
CA ASN A 208 -0.41 -0.47 -0.52
C ASN A 208 0.12 -1.83 -0.02
N ARG A 209 -0.49 -2.91 -0.51
CA ARG A 209 -0.16 -4.29 -0.14
C ARG A 209 1.31 -4.63 -0.41
N GLU A 210 1.87 -4.14 -1.50
CA GLU A 210 3.29 -4.36 -1.86
C GLU A 210 4.26 -3.72 -0.86
N VAL A 211 3.83 -2.67 -0.14
CA VAL A 211 4.66 -1.95 0.84
C VAL A 211 4.60 -2.62 2.22
N VAL A 212 3.45 -3.18 2.58
CA VAL A 212 3.21 -3.71 3.93
C VAL A 212 3.45 -5.22 4.04
N LEU A 213 3.06 -5.99 3.03
CA LEU A 213 3.06 -7.46 3.14
C LEU A 213 4.46 -8.01 2.88
N GLY A 214 4.94 -8.83 3.83
CA GLY A 214 6.19 -9.56 3.67
C GLY A 214 6.05 -10.79 2.77
N LYS A 215 7.19 -11.29 2.27
CA LYS A 215 7.30 -12.58 1.58
C LYS A 215 8.32 -13.45 2.33
N VAL A 216 7.90 -14.65 2.71
CA VAL A 216 8.67 -15.56 3.58
C VAL A 216 9.83 -16.26 2.84
N GLY A 217 9.81 -16.29 1.50
CA GLY A 217 10.82 -16.98 0.68
C GLY A 217 10.68 -18.50 0.71
N ASP A 218 11.49 -19.21 -0.08
CA ASP A 218 11.31 -20.65 -0.32
C ASP A 218 11.97 -21.55 0.74
N ASN A 219 12.78 -20.97 1.61
CA ASN A 219 13.46 -21.69 2.70
C ASN A 219 12.55 -22.04 3.89
N TYR A 220 11.39 -21.38 4.00
CA TYR A 220 10.44 -21.60 5.09
C TYR A 220 9.08 -21.93 4.49
N VAL A 221 8.72 -23.20 4.59
CA VAL A 221 7.51 -23.77 4.02
C VAL A 221 6.64 -24.35 5.12
N LYS A 222 5.34 -24.03 5.08
CA LYS A 222 4.33 -24.62 5.95
C LYS A 222 4.00 -26.01 5.43
N GLY A 223 4.67 -27.04 5.97
CA GLY A 223 4.44 -28.44 5.58
C GLY A 223 3.01 -28.96 5.83
N TRP A 224 2.17 -28.19 6.54
CA TRP A 224 0.75 -28.52 6.74
C TRP A 224 -0.20 -27.80 5.75
N VAL A 225 0.32 -26.99 4.82
CA VAL A 225 -0.45 -26.34 3.75
C VAL A 225 0.02 -26.89 2.41
N LYS A 226 -0.81 -27.69 1.73
CA LYS A 226 -0.46 -28.39 0.49
C LYS A 226 0.07 -27.45 -0.61
N GLU A 227 -0.56 -26.28 -0.76
CA GLU A 227 -0.15 -25.27 -1.73
C GLU A 227 1.26 -24.74 -1.44
N ASP A 228 1.60 -24.60 -0.17
CA ASP A 228 2.88 -24.07 0.29
C ASP A 228 3.97 -25.15 0.21
N GLU A 229 3.63 -26.39 0.56
CA GLU A 229 4.50 -27.57 0.47
C GLU A 229 5.07 -27.79 -0.94
N ARG A 230 4.25 -27.56 -1.98
CA ARG A 230 4.68 -27.63 -3.39
C ARG A 230 5.86 -26.71 -3.74
N ARG A 231 6.17 -25.70 -2.92
CA ARG A 231 7.35 -24.83 -3.15
C ARG A 231 8.67 -25.57 -2.90
N VAL A 232 8.63 -26.70 -2.17
CA VAL A 232 9.79 -27.56 -1.92
C VAL A 232 10.06 -28.51 -3.08
N ASP A 233 9.05 -28.81 -3.91
CA ASP A 233 9.18 -29.77 -5.02
C ASP A 233 10.27 -29.34 -6.03
N ASP A 234 10.41 -28.02 -6.23
CA ASP A 234 11.41 -27.42 -7.12
C ASP A 234 12.70 -26.96 -6.40
N ALA A 235 12.79 -27.15 -5.07
CA ALA A 235 13.94 -26.69 -4.30
C ALA A 235 15.12 -27.67 -4.43
N ASP A 236 16.30 -27.16 -4.82
CA ASP A 236 17.53 -27.95 -4.86
C ASP A 236 17.98 -28.30 -3.43
N SER A 237 17.54 -29.46 -2.96
CA SER A 237 17.86 -29.99 -1.62
C SER A 237 19.26 -30.58 -1.53
N LYS A 238 20.08 -30.52 -2.60
CA LYS A 238 21.48 -30.96 -2.58
C LYS A 238 22.33 -29.94 -1.82
N ILE A 239 22.27 -30.00 -0.50
CA ILE A 239 23.27 -29.38 0.35
C ILE A 239 24.61 -30.04 0.03
N LYS A 240 25.51 -29.32 -0.68
CA LYS A 240 26.91 -29.74 -0.85
C LYS A 240 27.65 -29.53 0.47
N LEU A 241 27.42 -30.42 1.43
CA LEU A 241 28.19 -30.46 2.67
C LEU A 241 29.60 -30.96 2.33
N ASP A 242 30.61 -30.13 2.56
CA ASP A 242 32.00 -30.57 2.57
C ASP A 242 32.24 -31.34 3.89
N ILE A 243 32.06 -32.65 3.82
CA ILE A 243 32.21 -33.57 4.94
C ILE A 243 33.59 -33.43 5.58
N LYS A 244 34.63 -33.13 4.79
CA LYS A 244 36.00 -32.96 5.28
C LYS A 244 36.09 -31.75 6.19
N LYS A 245 35.55 -30.61 5.75
CA LYS A 245 35.54 -29.37 6.53
C LYS A 245 34.72 -29.49 7.82
N ALA A 246 33.60 -30.21 7.79
CA ALA A 246 32.81 -30.48 8.99
C ALA A 246 33.53 -31.39 9.99
N THR A 247 34.25 -32.39 9.49
CA THR A 247 35.03 -33.34 10.31
C THR A 247 36.27 -32.66 10.89
N ASP A 248 36.93 -31.79 10.14
CA ASP A 248 38.09 -31.01 10.61
C ASP A 248 37.70 -30.01 11.70
N TYR A 249 36.51 -29.38 11.62
CA TYR A 249 35.98 -28.52 12.68
C TYR A 249 35.72 -29.30 13.98
N LEU A 250 35.10 -30.48 13.89
CA LEU A 250 34.79 -31.31 15.06
C LEU A 250 36.05 -31.89 15.72
N ASN A 251 37.09 -32.15 14.95
CA ASN A 251 38.36 -32.71 15.45
C ASN A 251 39.42 -31.63 15.75
N GLY A 252 39.18 -30.37 15.37
CA GLY A 252 40.13 -29.26 15.46
C GLY A 252 40.30 -28.65 16.86
N GLY A 253 39.43 -28.96 17.80
CA GLY A 253 39.60 -28.58 19.20
C GLY A 253 39.62 -27.07 19.50
N GLU A 254 39.08 -26.22 18.62
CA GLU A 254 38.95 -24.78 18.90
C GLU A 254 37.73 -24.50 19.80
N LEU A 255 38.00 -24.56 21.12
CA LEU A 255 37.41 -23.70 22.15
C LEU A 255 38.54 -22.89 22.80
#